data_AF-A0A7C4LNA2-F1
#
_entry.id   AF-A0A7C4LNA2-F1
#
_cell.length_a   1.000
_cell.length_b   1.000
_cell.length_c   1.000
_cell.angle_alpha   90.00
_cell.angle_beta   90.00
_cell.angle_gamma   90.00
#
_symmetry.space_group_name_H-M   'P 1'
#
loop_
_entity.id
_entity.type
_entity.pdbx_description
1 polymer ?
#
loop_
_entity_poly.entity_id
_entity_poly.type
_entity_poly.pdbx_seq_one_letter_code
_entity_poly.pdbx_strand_id
1 'polypeptide(L)'
;MHRFQCLPLQRLRPVLFAWWRDQSALMHWLWVWLAWGVCTTTAGCAGSHDASGVNTPDQAPRTVAQTGAPVPPSHATDPAASVDSGKESARFTRVPPRDDLPGLTQVIRIGTRLYSGGEPHGEDAFRSLAKLGVTCVVSVDGSKPQVELARRFGLRYVHIPIGYDGIPADKAAAIAAVMRTVPGTVYIHCHHGRHRGPAAAAIAAITVGDADCSSARKLLEMAGTGAEYAGLWRDVSTFEPPAADEPLPPLVEIAAVDSLTESMAAIDRLWDHLKAFRATDWQPLAGHADLEPVHEAVLLHEAFREALRHLEPGFPPDFREQLGAAAMTAEALMAALRNHERETANRHMDQLEGACKACHQQYRQ
;
A
#
# COMPACT_ATOMS: atom_id res chain seq x y z
N MET A 1 -40.41 31.29 -46.41
CA MET A 1 -39.11 31.67 -47.03
C MET A 1 -38.50 32.81 -46.22
N HIS A 2 -37.45 32.57 -45.43
CA HIS A 2 -36.55 33.65 -44.96
C HIS A 2 -35.14 33.11 -44.87
N ARG A 3 -34.20 33.80 -45.53
CA ARG A 3 -32.76 33.49 -45.49
C ARG A 3 -32.17 34.06 -44.21
N PHE A 4 -31.39 33.25 -43.48
CA PHE A 4 -30.38 33.79 -42.56
C PHE A 4 -29.02 33.74 -43.25
N GLN A 5 -28.32 34.87 -43.25
CA GLN A 5 -26.97 35.02 -43.83
C GLN A 5 -25.93 34.79 -42.74
N CYS A 6 -24.86 34.06 -43.07
CA CYS A 6 -23.66 34.01 -42.24
C CYS A 6 -22.84 35.29 -42.40
N LEU A 7 -22.28 35.80 -41.31
CA LEU A 7 -21.16 36.75 -41.28
C LEU A 7 -20.12 36.27 -40.24
N PRO A 8 -18.82 36.58 -40.42
CA PRO A 8 -17.74 35.75 -39.88
C PRO A 8 -17.17 36.20 -38.53
N LEU A 9 -16.46 35.26 -37.90
CA LEU A 9 -15.58 35.46 -36.75
C LEU A 9 -14.52 36.55 -36.99
N GLN A 10 -14.47 37.57 -36.13
CA GLN A 10 -13.22 38.29 -35.84
C GLN A 10 -13.26 39.02 -34.48
N ARG A 11 -12.14 38.90 -33.74
CA ARG A 11 -11.74 39.66 -32.53
C ARG A 11 -12.53 39.41 -31.23
N LEU A 12 -11.81 38.88 -30.21
CA LEU A 12 -11.66 39.49 -28.87
C LEU A 12 -10.64 38.70 -28.00
N ARG A 13 -9.41 39.19 -27.97
CA ARG A 13 -8.36 39.09 -26.92
C ARG A 13 -7.67 40.48 -26.93
N PRO A 14 -7.10 41.03 -25.83
CA PRO A 14 -6.60 40.34 -24.62
C PRO A 14 -7.05 40.95 -23.28
N VAL A 15 -6.86 40.25 -22.15
CA VAL A 15 -6.32 40.72 -20.83
C VAL A 15 -5.86 39.45 -20.06
N LEU A 16 -4.98 39.59 -19.06
CA LEU A 16 -4.43 38.58 -18.13
C LEU A 16 -3.11 37.91 -18.56
N PHE A 17 -2.06 38.74 -18.64
CA PHE A 17 -0.66 38.30 -18.57
C PHE A 17 0.14 39.27 -17.66
N ALA A 18 -0.28 39.36 -16.39
CA ALA A 18 0.25 40.35 -15.43
C ALA A 18 0.08 39.92 -13.95
N TRP A 19 0.36 38.65 -13.61
CA TRP A 19 0.42 38.22 -12.20
C TRP A 19 1.31 37.00 -11.92
N TRP A 20 2.45 36.87 -12.62
CA TRP A 20 3.45 35.83 -12.30
C TRP A 20 4.87 36.20 -12.75
N ARG A 21 5.33 37.41 -12.41
CA ARG A 21 6.71 37.84 -12.72
C ARG A 21 7.28 38.83 -11.70
N ASP A 22 7.14 38.52 -10.43
CA ASP A 22 7.86 39.21 -9.35
C ASP A 22 7.96 38.30 -8.12
N GLN A 23 9.09 37.60 -7.95
CA GLN A 23 9.67 37.04 -6.70
C GLN A 23 11.04 36.35 -6.99
N SER A 24 11.87 36.93 -7.86
CA SER A 24 13.20 36.38 -8.21
C SER A 24 14.27 37.47 -8.28
N ALA A 25 14.28 38.35 -7.28
CA ALA A 25 15.17 39.50 -7.19
C ALA A 25 15.66 39.83 -5.76
N LEU A 26 15.86 38.82 -4.90
CA LEU A 26 16.51 38.97 -3.58
C LEU A 26 17.29 37.68 -3.22
N MET A 27 18.60 37.66 -3.48
CA MET A 27 19.69 36.94 -2.76
C MET A 27 20.97 36.81 -3.61
N HIS A 28 21.58 37.94 -4.00
CA HIS A 28 22.93 37.94 -4.62
C HIS A 28 23.77 39.16 -4.21
N TRP A 29 23.84 39.45 -2.90
CA TRP A 29 24.79 40.42 -2.33
C TRP A 29 25.20 40.01 -0.91
N LEU A 30 26.32 39.27 -0.78
CA LEU A 30 27.38 39.50 0.21
C LEU A 30 28.51 38.46 0.05
N TRP A 31 29.63 38.94 -0.51
CA TRP A 31 30.93 38.28 -0.49
C TRP A 31 31.73 38.78 0.73
N VAL A 32 32.58 37.91 1.29
CA VAL A 32 33.80 38.23 2.10
C VAL A 32 33.58 38.72 3.55
N TRP A 33 34.58 38.39 4.40
CA TRP A 33 34.70 38.39 5.88
C TRP A 33 34.48 36.97 6.44
N LEU A 34 35.46 36.23 6.98
CA LEU A 34 36.81 36.56 7.46
C LEU A 34 37.85 35.46 7.16
N ALA A 35 39.08 35.87 6.83
CA ALA A 35 40.30 35.06 6.98
C ALA A 35 41.47 36.01 7.37
N TRP A 36 42.44 35.49 8.14
CA TRP A 36 43.47 36.22 8.93
C TRP A 36 42.88 37.01 10.14
N GLY A 37 43.34 36.87 11.39
CA GLY A 37 44.39 36.06 12.04
C GLY A 37 44.30 36.24 13.59
N VAL A 38 45.27 35.90 14.45
CA VAL A 38 46.55 35.16 14.34
C VAL A 38 47.11 34.84 15.76
N CYS A 39 48.04 33.87 15.89
CA CYS A 39 48.97 33.61 17.03
C CYS A 39 48.50 33.04 18.40
N THR A 40 49.12 31.88 18.77
CA THR A 40 49.73 31.48 20.07
C THR A 40 48.86 31.38 21.36
N THR A 41 49.06 30.47 22.34
CA THR A 41 50.28 29.74 22.76
C THR A 41 49.97 28.47 23.63
N THR A 42 50.73 27.37 23.42
CA THR A 42 51.22 26.33 24.37
C THR A 42 50.40 25.62 25.47
N ALA A 43 50.66 24.29 25.58
CA ALA A 43 50.63 23.38 26.74
C ALA A 43 49.25 22.89 27.28
N GLY A 44 49.09 21.62 27.71
CA GLY A 44 50.01 20.47 27.67
C GLY A 44 49.49 19.20 28.38
N CYS A 45 50.07 18.04 28.03
CA CYS A 45 50.21 16.77 28.77
C CYS A 45 49.00 15.99 29.37
N ALA A 46 48.87 14.75 28.86
CA ALA A 46 48.75 13.48 29.60
C ALA A 46 47.44 13.06 30.30
N GLY A 47 47.21 11.74 30.34
CA GLY A 47 46.18 11.07 31.15
C GLY A 47 45.53 9.89 30.44
N SER A 48 45.83 8.66 30.87
CA SER A 48 45.37 7.41 30.24
C SER A 48 44.55 6.52 31.21
N HIS A 49 43.87 5.54 30.60
CA HIS A 49 43.40 4.28 31.18
C HIS A 49 42.16 4.19 32.10
N ASP A 50 41.18 3.49 31.51
CA ASP A 50 40.60 2.23 31.98
C ASP A 50 39.43 2.16 32.97
N ALA A 51 38.56 1.22 32.63
CA ALA A 51 37.37 0.82 33.34
C ALA A 51 37.66 -0.22 34.43
N SER A 52 36.78 -0.30 35.42
CA SER A 52 36.34 -1.59 35.97
C SER A 52 35.01 -1.44 36.68
N GLY A 53 34.05 -2.31 36.35
CA GLY A 53 32.78 -2.42 37.05
C GLY A 53 32.92 -3.32 38.27
N VAL A 54 32.21 -2.99 39.35
CA VAL A 54 32.16 -3.80 40.59
C VAL A 54 30.92 -4.69 40.56
N ASN A 55 31.09 -5.96 40.91
CA ASN A 55 30.01 -6.96 40.95
C ASN A 55 30.27 -7.95 42.11
N THR A 56 29.28 -8.22 42.96
CA THR A 56 29.26 -9.27 44.03
C THR A 56 27.94 -9.18 44.82
N PRO A 57 27.54 -10.19 45.62
CA PRO A 57 27.98 -11.60 45.68
C PRO A 57 26.82 -12.64 45.66
N ASP A 58 27.21 -13.91 45.67
CA ASP A 58 26.41 -15.15 45.77
C ASP A 58 26.24 -15.63 47.25
N GLN A 59 25.18 -16.40 47.57
CA GLN A 59 25.15 -17.56 48.50
C GLN A 59 23.74 -18.09 48.86
N ALA A 60 23.64 -19.42 49.07
CA ALA A 60 22.51 -20.18 49.63
C ALA A 60 23.06 -21.27 50.61
N PRO A 61 22.32 -22.30 51.12
CA PRO A 61 20.88 -22.51 51.38
C PRO A 61 20.61 -23.01 52.85
N ARG A 62 19.36 -23.36 53.24
CA ARG A 62 19.04 -24.38 54.30
C ARG A 62 17.56 -24.80 54.39
N THR A 63 17.32 -25.97 55.01
CA THR A 63 16.10 -26.82 55.01
C THR A 63 15.30 -26.80 56.32
N VAL A 64 13.95 -27.00 56.29
CA VAL A 64 13.14 -27.47 57.45
C VAL A 64 11.91 -28.35 57.05
N ALA A 65 11.88 -29.56 57.64
CA ALA A 65 10.80 -30.48 58.09
C ALA A 65 9.40 -30.65 57.41
N GLN A 66 8.91 -31.91 57.54
CA GLN A 66 7.55 -32.41 57.29
C GLN A 66 6.67 -32.41 58.56
N THR A 67 5.34 -32.59 58.44
CA THR A 67 4.50 -33.58 59.20
C THR A 67 2.99 -33.44 58.90
N GLY A 68 2.22 -34.55 58.92
CA GLY A 68 0.74 -34.55 58.99
C GLY A 68 0.00 -35.48 58.02
N ALA A 69 -0.87 -36.37 58.53
CA ALA A 69 -1.72 -37.35 57.80
C ALA A 69 -2.87 -37.83 58.76
N PRO A 70 -3.86 -38.68 58.39
CA PRO A 70 -4.57 -38.95 57.11
C PRO A 70 -6.15 -39.11 57.26
N VAL A 71 -6.86 -39.65 56.23
CA VAL A 71 -8.18 -40.41 56.28
C VAL A 71 -9.51 -39.58 56.27
N PRO A 72 -10.66 -39.96 55.60
CA PRO A 72 -10.93 -40.62 54.29
C PRO A 72 -12.13 -39.91 53.49
N PRO A 73 -12.92 -40.53 52.57
CA PRO A 73 -13.61 -39.83 51.46
C PRO A 73 -15.11 -39.45 51.63
N SER A 74 -15.62 -38.59 50.73
CA SER A 74 -17.06 -38.47 50.39
C SER A 74 -17.27 -37.97 48.94
N HIS A 75 -18.43 -38.30 48.34
CA HIS A 75 -18.80 -38.02 46.94
C HIS A 75 -19.46 -36.64 46.74
N ALA A 76 -19.20 -35.99 45.58
CA ALA A 76 -20.04 -35.00 44.89
C ALA A 76 -19.47 -34.77 43.47
N THR A 77 -20.04 -35.35 42.40
CA THR A 77 -21.00 -34.75 41.44
C THR A 77 -20.49 -33.58 40.59
N ASP A 78 -20.27 -33.91 39.31
CA ASP A 78 -20.22 -33.13 38.06
C ASP A 78 -19.32 -31.88 37.90
N PRO A 79 -18.63 -31.75 36.75
CA PRO A 79 -17.79 -30.60 36.45
C PRO A 79 -18.64 -29.40 36.02
N ALA A 80 -18.44 -28.26 36.66
CA ALA A 80 -18.80 -26.98 36.08
C ALA A 80 -18.03 -26.80 34.77
N ALA A 81 -18.74 -26.74 33.65
CA ALA A 81 -18.14 -26.52 32.34
C ALA A 81 -17.41 -25.17 32.33
N SER A 82 -16.07 -25.21 32.33
CA SER A 82 -15.24 -24.05 32.06
C SER A 82 -15.57 -23.56 30.65
N VAL A 83 -16.14 -22.36 30.56
CA VAL A 83 -16.37 -21.70 29.28
C VAL A 83 -15.01 -21.40 28.66
N ASP A 84 -14.61 -22.24 27.71
CA ASP A 84 -13.39 -22.05 26.93
C ASP A 84 -13.53 -20.75 26.14
N SER A 85 -12.70 -19.76 26.47
CA SER A 85 -12.66 -18.45 25.80
C SER A 85 -11.84 -18.49 24.50
N GLY A 86 -11.84 -19.63 23.83
CA GLY A 86 -11.40 -19.80 22.46
C GLY A 86 -12.23 -18.96 21.49
N LYS A 87 -11.81 -17.71 21.27
CA LYS A 87 -12.20 -16.95 20.07
C LYS A 87 -11.90 -17.83 18.85
N GLU A 88 -12.94 -18.25 18.15
CA GLU A 88 -12.81 -19.08 16.95
C GLU A 88 -12.08 -18.28 15.87
N SER A 89 -10.75 -18.47 15.77
CA SER A 89 -9.90 -17.73 14.85
C SER A 89 -10.37 -17.92 13.41
N ALA A 90 -10.43 -16.83 12.66
CA ALA A 90 -10.83 -16.77 11.26
C ALA A 90 -10.41 -18.02 10.46
N ARG A 91 -11.37 -18.87 10.07
CA ARG A 91 -11.10 -20.04 9.21
C ARG A 91 -10.93 -19.63 7.76
N PHE A 92 -9.83 -18.94 7.44
CA PHE A 92 -9.46 -18.68 6.05
C PHE A 92 -9.25 -20.02 5.34
N THR A 93 -9.91 -20.19 4.21
CA THR A 93 -9.83 -21.43 3.42
C THR A 93 -9.60 -21.06 1.97
N ARG A 94 -8.43 -21.41 1.41
CA ARG A 94 -8.22 -21.31 -0.04
C ARG A 94 -9.19 -22.25 -0.74
N VAL A 95 -10.02 -21.71 -1.62
CA VAL A 95 -10.89 -22.49 -2.50
C VAL A 95 -10.01 -22.98 -3.65
N PRO A 96 -9.85 -24.30 -3.85
CA PRO A 96 -9.07 -24.81 -4.96
C PRO A 96 -9.72 -24.41 -6.30
N PRO A 97 -8.94 -24.32 -7.40
CA PRO A 97 -9.52 -24.25 -8.73
C PRO A 97 -10.53 -25.38 -8.95
N ARG A 98 -11.68 -25.05 -9.53
CA ARG A 98 -12.80 -25.98 -9.73
C ARG A 98 -13.46 -25.71 -11.07
N ASP A 99 -13.70 -26.76 -11.84
CA ASP A 99 -14.37 -26.69 -13.14
C ASP A 99 -15.78 -26.09 -13.06
N ASP A 100 -16.41 -26.17 -11.88
CA ASP A 100 -17.74 -25.63 -11.61
C ASP A 100 -17.75 -24.18 -11.09
N LEU A 101 -16.59 -23.52 -11.03
CA LEU A 101 -16.38 -22.09 -10.74
C LEU A 101 -15.38 -21.44 -11.73
N PRO A 102 -15.62 -21.52 -13.05
CA PRO A 102 -14.73 -20.94 -14.06
C PRO A 102 -14.59 -19.41 -13.93
N GLY A 103 -13.46 -18.90 -14.43
CA GLY A 103 -13.17 -17.45 -14.52
C GLY A 103 -12.74 -16.79 -13.21
N LEU A 104 -12.64 -17.53 -12.10
CA LEU A 104 -12.16 -17.03 -10.81
C LEU A 104 -10.78 -17.62 -10.47
N THR A 105 -9.90 -16.78 -9.93
CA THR A 105 -8.53 -17.16 -9.54
C THR A 105 -8.22 -16.73 -8.10
N GLN A 106 -7.24 -17.38 -7.46
CA GLN A 106 -6.75 -17.05 -6.11
C GLN A 106 -7.84 -16.92 -5.03
N VAL A 107 -8.95 -17.66 -5.16
CA VAL A 107 -10.11 -17.49 -4.28
C VAL A 107 -9.82 -17.99 -2.86
N ILE A 108 -10.05 -17.14 -1.87
CA ILE A 108 -9.97 -17.47 -0.45
C ILE A 108 -11.31 -17.13 0.19
N ARG A 109 -11.93 -18.10 0.86
CA ARG A 109 -13.09 -17.87 1.73
C ARG A 109 -12.61 -17.34 3.08
N ILE A 110 -13.28 -16.30 3.58
CA ILE A 110 -12.98 -15.62 4.83
C ILE A 110 -14.26 -15.58 5.66
N GLY A 111 -14.24 -16.27 6.81
CA GLY A 111 -15.40 -16.39 7.67
C GLY A 111 -16.63 -16.94 6.94
N THR A 112 -17.80 -16.39 7.25
CA THR A 112 -19.07 -16.85 6.68
C THR A 112 -19.44 -16.13 5.39
N ARG A 113 -19.15 -14.82 5.30
CA ARG A 113 -19.79 -13.86 4.38
C ARG A 113 -18.80 -13.09 3.49
N LEU A 114 -17.51 -13.40 3.53
CA LEU A 114 -16.47 -12.71 2.76
C LEU A 114 -15.65 -13.69 1.93
N TYR A 115 -15.25 -13.23 0.74
CA TYR A 115 -14.27 -13.87 -0.13
C TYR A 115 -13.25 -12.84 -0.62
N SER A 116 -12.03 -13.28 -0.83
CA SER A 116 -10.97 -12.56 -1.55
C SER A 116 -10.61 -13.32 -2.83
N GLY A 117 -10.16 -12.65 -3.88
CA GLY A 117 -9.58 -13.32 -5.05
C GLY A 117 -9.10 -12.37 -6.15
N GLY A 118 -8.81 -12.94 -7.32
CA GLY A 118 -8.44 -12.19 -8.53
C GLY A 118 -9.63 -11.56 -9.25
N GLU A 119 -9.35 -10.84 -10.32
CA GLU A 119 -10.37 -10.17 -11.12
C GLU A 119 -11.33 -11.18 -11.78
N PRO A 120 -12.65 -10.95 -11.71
CA PRO A 120 -13.61 -11.81 -12.41
C PRO A 120 -13.57 -11.57 -13.92
N HIS A 121 -13.07 -12.57 -14.67
CA HIS A 121 -12.94 -12.49 -16.12
C HIS A 121 -14.15 -13.06 -16.87
N GLY A 122 -14.87 -12.20 -17.60
CA GLY A 122 -15.97 -12.57 -18.49
C GLY A 122 -17.25 -13.02 -17.78
N GLU A 123 -18.27 -13.38 -18.57
CA GLU A 123 -19.60 -13.76 -18.06
C GLU A 123 -19.56 -14.94 -17.07
N ASP A 124 -18.69 -15.91 -17.32
CA ASP A 124 -18.59 -17.12 -16.50
C ASP A 124 -18.06 -16.83 -15.09
N ALA A 125 -17.17 -15.86 -14.91
CA ALA A 125 -16.71 -15.45 -13.59
C ALA A 125 -17.85 -14.84 -12.75
N PHE A 126 -18.66 -13.94 -13.34
CA PHE A 126 -19.81 -13.35 -12.66
C PHE A 126 -20.91 -14.40 -12.36
N ARG A 127 -21.10 -15.39 -13.25
CA ARG A 127 -21.95 -16.55 -12.98
C ARG A 127 -21.42 -17.38 -11.80
N SER A 128 -20.11 -17.60 -11.72
CA SER A 128 -19.45 -18.31 -10.61
C SER A 128 -19.61 -17.56 -9.28
N LEU A 129 -19.50 -16.22 -9.28
CA LEU A 129 -19.74 -15.38 -8.10
C LEU A 129 -21.20 -15.48 -7.62
N ALA A 130 -22.17 -15.35 -8.52
CA ALA A 130 -23.59 -15.53 -8.19
C ALA A 130 -23.87 -16.94 -7.62
N LYS A 131 -23.24 -17.98 -8.19
CA LYS A 131 -23.33 -19.37 -7.69
C LYS A 131 -22.69 -19.55 -6.30
N LEU A 132 -21.66 -18.79 -5.96
CA LEU A 132 -21.09 -18.71 -4.60
C LEU A 132 -21.98 -17.95 -3.61
N GLY A 133 -23.12 -17.41 -4.06
CA GLY A 133 -24.02 -16.58 -3.24
C GLY A 133 -23.50 -15.17 -2.98
N VAL A 134 -22.52 -14.71 -3.77
CA VAL A 134 -22.05 -13.32 -3.74
C VAL A 134 -23.19 -12.39 -4.16
N THR A 135 -23.40 -11.30 -3.42
CA THR A 135 -24.35 -10.23 -3.72
C THR A 135 -23.65 -8.93 -4.11
N CYS A 136 -22.40 -8.75 -3.68
CA CYS A 136 -21.60 -7.57 -3.95
C CYS A 136 -20.15 -7.91 -4.29
N VAL A 137 -19.66 -7.37 -5.40
CA VAL A 137 -18.26 -7.39 -5.81
C VAL A 137 -17.62 -6.05 -5.44
N VAL A 138 -16.41 -6.08 -4.91
CA VAL A 138 -15.61 -4.88 -4.60
C VAL A 138 -14.29 -4.97 -5.36
N SER A 139 -14.07 -4.04 -6.29
CA SER A 139 -12.75 -3.85 -6.88
C SER A 139 -11.95 -2.87 -6.01
N VAL A 140 -10.74 -3.26 -5.64
CA VAL A 140 -9.72 -2.37 -5.06
C VAL A 140 -8.55 -2.13 -6.02
N ASP A 141 -8.71 -2.53 -7.27
CA ASP A 141 -7.81 -2.18 -8.38
C ASP A 141 -8.04 -0.73 -8.86
N GLY A 142 -7.11 -0.16 -9.62
CA GLY A 142 -7.34 1.11 -10.35
C GLY A 142 -8.17 0.93 -11.63
N SER A 143 -8.35 -0.31 -12.10
CA SER A 143 -9.07 -0.60 -13.34
C SER A 143 -10.58 -0.41 -13.21
N LYS A 144 -11.18 0.29 -14.17
CA LYS A 144 -12.64 0.50 -14.22
C LYS A 144 -13.39 -0.85 -14.16
N PRO A 145 -14.24 -1.08 -13.14
CA PRO A 145 -14.93 -2.36 -12.98
C PRO A 145 -16.01 -2.58 -14.05
N GLN A 146 -16.32 -3.85 -14.31
CA GLN A 146 -17.33 -4.29 -15.28
C GLN A 146 -18.75 -4.25 -14.68
N VAL A 147 -19.20 -3.06 -14.28
CA VAL A 147 -20.45 -2.82 -13.53
C VAL A 147 -21.68 -3.35 -14.27
N GLU A 148 -21.84 -3.05 -15.55
CA GLU A 148 -22.98 -3.49 -16.37
C GLU A 148 -23.03 -5.01 -16.49
N LEU A 149 -21.86 -5.67 -16.51
CA LEU A 149 -21.77 -7.12 -16.60
C LEU A 149 -22.18 -7.77 -15.28
N ALA A 150 -21.66 -7.28 -14.15
CA ALA A 150 -22.07 -7.74 -12.82
C ALA A 150 -23.58 -7.60 -12.60
N ARG A 151 -24.16 -6.46 -13.02
CA ARG A 151 -25.59 -6.17 -12.91
C ARG A 151 -26.47 -7.19 -13.68
N ARG A 152 -26.00 -7.72 -14.82
CA ARG A 152 -26.70 -8.80 -15.56
C ARG A 152 -26.81 -10.11 -14.77
N PHE A 153 -25.93 -10.32 -13.78
CA PHE A 153 -25.95 -11.48 -12.87
C PHE A 153 -26.56 -11.15 -11.49
N GLY A 154 -27.20 -9.99 -11.34
CA GLY A 154 -27.80 -9.55 -10.07
C GLY A 154 -26.79 -9.10 -9.01
N LEU A 155 -25.54 -8.85 -9.39
CA LEU A 155 -24.46 -8.47 -8.50
C LEU A 155 -24.34 -6.93 -8.43
N ARG A 156 -24.24 -6.39 -7.22
CA ARG A 156 -23.78 -5.02 -6.99
C ARG A 156 -22.26 -4.95 -7.23
N TYR A 157 -21.77 -3.82 -7.77
CA TYR A 157 -20.35 -3.50 -7.79
C TYR A 157 -20.07 -2.28 -6.90
N VAL A 158 -18.93 -2.28 -6.23
CA VAL A 158 -18.35 -1.12 -5.53
C VAL A 158 -16.88 -0.98 -5.94
N HIS A 159 -16.41 0.26 -6.13
CA HIS A 159 -15.03 0.57 -6.51
C HIS A 159 -14.35 1.35 -5.38
N ILE A 160 -13.27 0.79 -4.82
CA ILE A 160 -12.47 1.38 -3.73
C ILE A 160 -10.98 1.24 -4.09
N PRO A 161 -10.45 1.97 -5.09
CA PRO A 161 -9.04 1.87 -5.49
C PRO A 161 -8.10 2.11 -4.31
N ILE A 162 -7.10 1.24 -4.16
CA ILE A 162 -5.97 1.42 -3.23
C ILE A 162 -4.64 1.23 -3.96
N GLY A 163 -3.59 1.84 -3.44
CA GLY A 163 -2.22 1.68 -3.92
C GLY A 163 -1.53 0.46 -3.32
N TYR A 164 -0.22 0.36 -3.53
CA TYR A 164 0.65 -0.68 -2.95
C TYR A 164 1.45 -0.17 -1.72
N ASP A 165 1.41 1.14 -1.50
CA ASP A 165 1.94 1.93 -0.40
C ASP A 165 1.09 1.84 0.89
N GLY A 166 -0.18 1.45 0.77
CA GLY A 166 -1.06 1.27 1.93
C GLY A 166 -2.54 1.29 1.61
N ILE A 167 -3.33 1.41 2.68
CA ILE A 167 -4.79 1.55 2.67
C ILE A 167 -5.12 2.87 3.39
N PRO A 168 -5.31 3.98 2.65
CA PRO A 168 -5.68 5.27 3.23
C PRO A 168 -6.95 5.20 4.08
N ALA A 169 -7.05 6.05 5.09
CA ALA A 169 -8.14 5.99 6.08
C ALA A 169 -9.54 6.10 5.46
N ASP A 170 -9.72 6.91 4.41
CA ASP A 170 -10.99 7.01 3.67
C ASP A 170 -11.35 5.71 2.93
N LYS A 171 -10.34 5.00 2.41
CA LYS A 171 -10.49 3.70 1.74
C LYS A 171 -10.80 2.60 2.77
N ALA A 172 -10.14 2.62 3.93
CA ALA A 172 -10.46 1.73 5.05
C ALA A 172 -11.89 1.96 5.56
N ALA A 173 -12.31 3.22 5.71
CA ALA A 173 -13.68 3.58 6.05
C ALA A 173 -14.70 3.15 4.98
N ALA A 174 -14.36 3.23 3.68
CA ALA A 174 -15.20 2.71 2.59
C ALA A 174 -15.31 1.17 2.61
N ILE A 175 -14.23 0.45 2.90
CA ILE A 175 -14.27 -1.01 3.12
C ILE A 175 -15.18 -1.34 4.31
N ALA A 176 -15.08 -0.57 5.40
CA ALA A 176 -15.98 -0.73 6.55
C ALA A 176 -17.44 -0.41 6.19
N ALA A 177 -17.69 0.59 5.35
CA ALA A 177 -19.00 0.93 4.81
C ALA A 177 -19.61 -0.23 4.02
N VAL A 178 -18.84 -0.91 3.16
CA VAL A 178 -19.28 -2.14 2.48
C VAL A 178 -19.73 -3.15 3.52
N MET A 179 -18.86 -3.51 4.46
CA MET A 179 -19.14 -4.62 5.37
C MET A 179 -20.32 -4.34 6.33
N ARG A 180 -20.53 -3.08 6.74
CA ARG A 180 -21.63 -2.69 7.63
C ARG A 180 -22.97 -2.50 6.91
N THR A 181 -22.97 -2.00 5.67
CA THR A 181 -24.21 -1.58 4.98
C THR A 181 -24.68 -2.55 3.88
N VAL A 182 -23.79 -3.42 3.37
CA VAL A 182 -24.14 -4.34 2.28
C VAL A 182 -24.61 -5.69 2.86
N PRO A 183 -25.84 -6.14 2.52
CA PRO A 183 -26.32 -7.46 2.90
C PRO A 183 -25.83 -8.55 1.94
N GLY A 184 -25.80 -9.80 2.42
CA GLY A 184 -25.29 -10.94 1.67
C GLY A 184 -23.76 -11.00 1.58
N THR A 185 -23.25 -11.88 0.73
CA THR A 185 -21.82 -12.23 0.64
C THR A 185 -21.04 -11.25 -0.23
N VAL A 186 -19.88 -10.82 0.26
CA VAL A 186 -18.98 -9.88 -0.42
C VAL A 186 -17.80 -10.62 -1.06
N TYR A 187 -17.41 -10.24 -2.28
CA TYR A 187 -16.17 -10.68 -2.94
C TYR A 187 -15.27 -9.47 -3.20
N ILE A 188 -14.12 -9.40 -2.51
CA ILE A 188 -13.12 -8.34 -2.68
C ILE A 188 -12.02 -8.83 -3.62
N HIS A 189 -11.65 -8.03 -4.61
CA HIS A 189 -10.57 -8.37 -5.54
C HIS A 189 -9.69 -7.17 -5.90
N CYS A 190 -8.46 -7.48 -6.33
CA CYS A 190 -7.68 -6.63 -7.23
C CYS A 190 -7.46 -7.40 -8.54
N HIS A 191 -6.51 -7.00 -9.39
CA HIS A 191 -6.20 -7.74 -10.62
C HIS A 191 -5.84 -9.23 -10.37
N HIS A 192 -4.78 -9.50 -9.59
CA HIS A 192 -4.26 -10.85 -9.37
C HIS A 192 -4.73 -11.53 -8.06
N GLY A 193 -5.46 -10.81 -7.19
CA GLY A 193 -5.90 -11.34 -5.90
C GLY A 193 -4.79 -11.64 -4.88
N ARG A 194 -3.59 -11.10 -5.09
CA ARG A 194 -2.37 -11.46 -4.35
C ARG A 194 -1.91 -10.42 -3.32
N HIS A 195 -2.26 -9.14 -3.50
CA HIS A 195 -1.69 -8.01 -2.73
C HIS A 195 -2.80 -7.09 -2.19
N ARG A 196 -3.22 -6.10 -2.98
CA ARG A 196 -4.28 -5.14 -2.64
C ARG A 196 -5.59 -5.82 -2.19
N GLY A 197 -6.08 -6.80 -2.97
CA GLY A 197 -7.28 -7.58 -2.65
C GLY A 197 -7.29 -8.23 -1.27
N PRO A 198 -6.34 -9.12 -0.93
CA PRO A 198 -6.27 -9.75 0.39
C PRO A 198 -5.95 -8.77 1.53
N ALA A 199 -5.24 -7.67 1.27
CA ALA A 199 -5.05 -6.61 2.26
C ALA A 199 -6.38 -5.90 2.59
N ALA A 200 -7.15 -5.48 1.58
CA ALA A 200 -8.50 -4.94 1.78
C ALA A 200 -9.47 -5.95 2.42
N ALA A 201 -9.35 -7.24 2.08
CA ALA A 201 -10.14 -8.30 2.68
C ALA A 201 -9.76 -8.60 4.16
N ALA A 202 -8.51 -8.37 4.55
CA ALA A 202 -8.08 -8.41 5.94
C ALA A 202 -8.73 -7.26 6.75
N ILE A 203 -8.70 -6.02 6.23
CA ILE A 203 -9.40 -4.86 6.82
C ILE A 203 -10.91 -5.14 6.97
N ALA A 204 -11.53 -5.72 5.95
CA ALA A 204 -12.94 -6.12 5.97
C ALA A 204 -13.25 -7.18 7.04
N ALA A 205 -12.38 -8.19 7.20
CA ALA A 205 -12.53 -9.24 8.21
C ALA A 205 -12.37 -8.70 9.64
N ILE A 206 -11.39 -7.83 9.88
CA ILE A 206 -11.21 -7.16 11.19
C ILE A 206 -12.44 -6.29 11.50
N THR A 207 -12.98 -5.56 10.53
CA THR A 207 -14.15 -4.68 10.71
C THR A 207 -15.39 -5.41 11.23
N VAL A 208 -15.61 -6.66 10.82
CA VAL A 208 -16.78 -7.46 11.26
C VAL A 208 -16.47 -8.38 12.44
N GLY A 209 -15.24 -8.36 12.97
CA GLY A 209 -14.82 -9.24 14.05
C GLY A 209 -14.57 -10.69 13.62
N ASP A 210 -14.56 -11.00 12.31
CA ASP A 210 -14.19 -12.33 11.79
C ASP A 210 -12.70 -12.62 12.03
N ALA A 211 -11.86 -11.58 12.20
CA ALA A 211 -10.42 -11.67 12.49
C ALA A 211 -9.96 -10.57 13.47
N ASP A 212 -8.80 -10.77 14.08
CA ASP A 212 -7.97 -9.71 14.68
C ASP A 212 -6.76 -9.42 13.77
N CYS A 213 -5.98 -8.37 14.03
CA CYS A 213 -4.85 -7.98 13.16
C CYS A 213 -3.81 -9.11 13.01
N SER A 214 -3.58 -9.90 14.07
CA SER A 214 -2.63 -11.02 14.07
C SER A 214 -3.08 -12.17 13.16
N SER A 215 -4.34 -12.60 13.29
CA SER A 215 -4.93 -13.59 12.40
C SER A 215 -5.08 -13.05 10.99
N ALA A 216 -5.52 -11.80 10.80
CA ALA A 216 -5.69 -11.16 9.50
C ALA A 216 -4.38 -11.10 8.67
N ARG A 217 -3.21 -10.94 9.29
CA ARG A 217 -1.91 -11.09 8.59
C ARG A 217 -1.74 -12.45 7.90
N LYS A 218 -2.28 -13.54 8.48
CA LYS A 218 -2.25 -14.89 7.88
C LYS A 218 -3.06 -14.97 6.58
N LEU A 219 -4.00 -14.06 6.33
CA LEU A 219 -4.67 -13.94 5.03
C LEU A 219 -3.71 -13.46 3.95
N LEU A 220 -2.86 -12.47 4.27
CA LEU A 220 -1.87 -11.93 3.35
C LEU A 220 -0.80 -12.98 3.05
N GLU A 221 -0.35 -13.73 4.07
CA GLU A 221 0.53 -14.90 3.92
C GLU A 221 -0.13 -15.97 3.02
N MET A 222 -1.38 -16.34 3.30
CA MET A 222 -2.13 -17.32 2.51
C MET A 222 -2.37 -16.89 1.06
N ALA A 223 -2.54 -15.59 0.79
CA ALA A 223 -2.64 -15.08 -0.56
C ALA A 223 -1.28 -15.00 -1.29
N GLY A 224 -0.17 -15.13 -0.57
CA GLY A 224 1.19 -14.99 -1.09
C GLY A 224 1.63 -13.54 -1.27
N THR A 225 1.11 -12.63 -0.44
CA THR A 225 1.47 -11.21 -0.46
C THR A 225 2.98 -11.05 -0.31
N GLY A 226 3.62 -10.25 -1.17
CA GLY A 226 5.05 -9.99 -1.08
C GLY A 226 5.40 -9.20 0.17
N ALA A 227 6.52 -9.52 0.82
CA ALA A 227 6.99 -8.78 2.00
C ALA A 227 7.41 -7.34 1.66
N GLU A 228 7.74 -7.08 0.39
CA GLU A 228 8.10 -5.76 -0.13
C GLU A 228 6.97 -4.73 -0.13
N TYR A 229 5.71 -5.18 -0.05
CA TYR A 229 4.53 -4.33 0.05
C TYR A 229 4.29 -3.91 1.51
N ALA A 230 5.34 -3.37 2.15
CA ALA A 230 5.42 -3.13 3.58
C ALA A 230 4.23 -2.29 4.10
N GLY A 231 3.79 -1.29 3.33
CA GLY A 231 2.60 -0.49 3.62
C GLY A 231 1.31 -1.30 3.81
N LEU A 232 1.01 -2.26 2.92
CA LEU A 232 -0.16 -3.13 3.05
C LEU A 232 -0.08 -4.01 4.31
N TRP A 233 1.12 -4.50 4.66
CA TRP A 233 1.33 -5.26 5.90
C TRP A 233 1.20 -4.39 7.15
N ARG A 234 1.75 -3.17 7.11
CA ARG A 234 1.67 -2.16 8.17
C ARG A 234 0.21 -1.87 8.48
N ASP A 235 -0.56 -1.44 7.48
CA ASP A 235 -1.96 -1.06 7.67
C ASP A 235 -2.82 -2.22 8.22
N VAL A 236 -2.67 -3.44 7.72
CA VAL A 236 -3.37 -4.62 8.27
C VAL A 236 -2.96 -4.94 9.71
N SER A 237 -1.73 -4.61 10.11
CA SER A 237 -1.23 -4.88 11.46
C SER A 237 -1.69 -3.85 12.49
N THR A 238 -1.90 -2.61 12.07
CA THR A 238 -2.25 -1.46 12.93
C THR A 238 -3.67 -0.97 12.72
N PHE A 239 -4.50 -1.68 11.95
CA PHE A 239 -5.86 -1.25 11.66
C PHE A 239 -6.77 -1.32 12.88
N GLU A 240 -7.43 -0.21 13.18
CA GLU A 240 -8.55 -0.13 14.12
C GLU A 240 -9.83 0.16 13.32
N PRO A 241 -10.90 -0.64 13.47
CA PRO A 241 -12.17 -0.36 12.81
C PRO A 241 -12.72 1.02 13.21
N PRO A 242 -13.32 1.78 12.26
CA PRO A 242 -14.05 3.02 12.55
C PRO A 242 -15.05 2.84 13.70
N ALA A 243 -15.37 3.90 14.46
CA ALA A 243 -16.36 3.78 15.53
C ALA A 243 -17.74 3.35 14.98
N ALA A 244 -18.61 2.78 15.83
CA ALA A 244 -19.90 2.25 15.37
C ALA A 244 -20.87 3.34 14.88
N ASP A 245 -20.71 4.55 15.43
CA ASP A 245 -21.44 5.78 15.13
C ASP A 245 -20.71 6.72 14.15
N GLU A 246 -19.50 6.34 13.72
CA GLU A 246 -18.69 7.15 12.79
C GLU A 246 -19.37 7.26 11.40
N PRO A 247 -19.51 8.47 10.82
CA PRO A 247 -20.06 8.64 9.48
C PRO A 247 -19.21 7.97 8.41
N LEU A 248 -19.77 6.94 7.76
CA LEU A 248 -19.08 6.18 6.72
C LEU A 248 -19.28 6.79 5.33
N PRO A 249 -18.27 6.76 4.44
CA PRO A 249 -18.34 7.40 3.13
C PRO A 249 -19.34 6.67 2.19
N PRO A 250 -19.93 7.40 1.22
CA PRO A 250 -20.84 6.81 0.25
C PRO A 250 -20.11 5.83 -0.69
N LEU A 251 -20.75 4.70 -0.97
CA LEU A 251 -20.22 3.67 -1.86
C LEU A 251 -20.59 3.94 -3.32
N VAL A 252 -19.58 4.03 -4.19
CA VAL A 252 -19.74 4.27 -5.64
C VAL A 252 -19.45 3.00 -6.45
N GLU A 253 -20.16 2.81 -7.56
CA GLU A 253 -19.91 1.70 -8.49
C GLU A 253 -18.63 1.89 -9.30
N ILE A 254 -18.24 3.15 -9.55
CA ILE A 254 -17.02 3.56 -10.26
C ILE A 254 -16.46 4.79 -9.56
N ALA A 255 -15.38 4.62 -8.79
CA ALA A 255 -14.59 5.73 -8.26
C ALA A 255 -13.79 6.42 -9.37
N ALA A 256 -13.47 7.70 -9.15
CA ALA A 256 -12.41 8.37 -9.88
C ALA A 256 -11.06 7.72 -9.53
N VAL A 257 -10.15 7.69 -10.51
CA VAL A 257 -8.80 7.14 -10.40
C VAL A 257 -7.83 8.17 -10.96
N ASP A 258 -6.58 8.12 -10.48
CA ASP A 258 -5.55 9.10 -10.78
C ASP A 258 -5.35 9.27 -12.29
N SER A 259 -5.31 10.53 -12.73
CA SER A 259 -4.90 10.90 -14.08
C SER A 259 -3.41 10.63 -14.28
N LEU A 260 -2.98 10.52 -15.55
CA LEU A 260 -1.55 10.41 -15.88
C LEU A 260 -0.70 11.51 -15.23
N THR A 261 -1.23 12.74 -15.10
CA THR A 261 -0.54 13.86 -14.44
C THR A 261 -0.31 13.58 -12.95
N GLU A 262 -1.30 13.02 -12.26
CA GLU A 262 -1.20 12.65 -10.85
C GLU A 262 -0.24 11.45 -10.67
N SER A 263 -0.28 10.46 -11.56
CA SER A 263 0.69 9.35 -11.59
C SER A 263 2.13 9.86 -11.80
N MET A 264 2.35 10.79 -12.74
CA MET A 264 3.67 11.39 -12.96
C MET A 264 4.14 12.21 -11.76
N ALA A 265 3.23 12.92 -11.07
CA ALA A 265 3.57 13.64 -9.84
C ALA A 265 3.89 12.69 -8.66
N ALA A 266 3.28 11.51 -8.60
CA ALA A 266 3.64 10.47 -7.64
C ALA A 266 5.02 9.87 -7.94
N ILE A 267 5.30 9.56 -9.20
CA ILE A 267 6.61 9.11 -9.69
C ILE A 267 7.71 10.12 -9.36
N ASP A 268 7.47 11.42 -9.53
CA ASP A 268 8.43 12.49 -9.23
C ASP A 268 8.79 12.54 -7.73
N ARG A 269 7.81 12.33 -6.83
CA ARG A 269 8.06 12.24 -5.37
C ARG A 269 8.87 11.01 -4.96
N LEU A 270 8.51 9.83 -5.49
CA LEU A 270 9.26 8.59 -5.29
C LEU A 270 10.70 8.72 -5.82
N TRP A 271 10.86 9.42 -6.94
CA TRP A 271 12.15 9.74 -7.53
C TRP A 271 12.98 10.69 -6.66
N ASP A 272 12.36 11.70 -6.03
CA ASP A 272 13.02 12.57 -5.05
C ASP A 272 13.52 11.78 -3.83
N HIS A 273 12.72 10.85 -3.28
CA HIS A 273 13.14 9.99 -2.18
C HIS A 273 14.34 9.11 -2.59
N LEU A 274 14.29 8.47 -3.76
CA LEU A 274 15.38 7.62 -4.26
C LEU A 274 16.66 8.42 -4.56
N LYS A 275 16.57 9.67 -5.00
CA LYS A 275 17.72 10.58 -5.10
C LYS A 275 18.31 10.92 -3.73
N ALA A 276 17.47 11.13 -2.71
CA ALA A 276 17.94 11.35 -1.34
C ALA A 276 18.70 10.13 -0.80
N PHE A 277 18.15 8.91 -0.98
CA PHE A 277 18.85 7.67 -0.64
C PHE A 277 20.17 7.50 -1.41
N ARG A 278 20.20 7.80 -2.71
CA ARG A 278 21.44 7.76 -3.50
C ARG A 278 22.49 8.72 -2.95
N ALA A 279 22.09 9.91 -2.50
CA ALA A 279 22.99 10.90 -1.90
C ALA A 279 23.57 10.47 -0.54
N THR A 280 22.93 9.53 0.16
CA THR A 280 23.41 8.93 1.42
C THR A 280 24.08 7.57 1.23
N ASP A 281 24.47 7.18 0.00
CA ASP A 281 24.96 5.83 -0.34
C ASP A 281 24.03 4.70 0.16
N TRP A 282 22.74 4.90 -0.12
CA TRP A 282 21.64 4.00 0.18
C TRP A 282 21.49 3.67 1.68
N GLN A 283 21.98 4.57 2.56
CA GLN A 283 21.77 4.49 4.01
C GLN A 283 20.42 5.12 4.40
N PRO A 284 19.82 4.68 5.54
CA PRO A 284 18.58 5.27 6.07
C PRO A 284 18.64 6.80 6.20
N LEU A 285 17.53 7.46 5.85
CA LEU A 285 17.45 8.92 5.83
C LEU A 285 17.14 9.47 7.22
N ALA A 286 17.97 10.42 7.68
CA ALA A 286 17.78 11.07 8.97
C ALA A 286 16.44 11.85 8.99
N GLY A 287 15.60 11.55 9.98
CA GLY A 287 14.26 12.15 10.11
C GLY A 287 13.15 11.45 9.31
N HIS A 288 13.48 10.45 8.49
CA HIS A 288 12.55 9.70 7.64
C HIS A 288 12.70 8.19 7.84
N ALA A 289 12.45 7.74 9.08
CA ALA A 289 12.56 6.33 9.48
C ALA A 289 11.40 5.45 8.96
N ASP A 290 10.42 6.07 8.31
CA ASP A 290 9.30 5.46 7.60
C ASP A 290 9.64 5.10 6.14
N LEU A 291 10.68 5.72 5.56
CA LEU A 291 11.12 5.47 4.19
C LEU A 291 12.23 4.41 4.16
N GLU A 292 12.15 3.48 3.21
CA GLU A 292 13.15 2.43 2.98
C GLU A 292 13.48 2.35 1.48
N PRO A 293 14.76 2.31 1.04
CA PRO A 293 15.13 2.49 -0.36
C PRO A 293 14.59 1.38 -1.27
N VAL A 294 14.51 0.15 -0.75
CA VAL A 294 13.90 -0.99 -1.46
C VAL A 294 12.39 -0.78 -1.62
N HIS A 295 11.71 -0.21 -0.62
CA HIS A 295 10.27 0.03 -0.70
C HIS A 295 9.93 1.15 -1.68
N GLU A 296 10.67 2.26 -1.64
CA GLU A 296 10.51 3.35 -2.62
C GLU A 296 10.72 2.86 -4.07
N ALA A 297 11.68 1.96 -4.31
CA ALA A 297 11.90 1.36 -5.62
C ALA A 297 10.76 0.41 -6.06
N VAL A 298 10.13 -0.32 -5.12
CA VAL A 298 8.91 -1.12 -5.38
C VAL A 298 7.76 -0.20 -5.78
N LEU A 299 7.54 0.88 -5.03
CA LEU A 299 6.47 1.84 -5.33
C LEU A 299 6.71 2.55 -6.67
N LEU A 300 7.95 2.89 -7.01
CA LEU A 300 8.30 3.48 -8.31
C LEU A 300 7.97 2.51 -9.46
N HIS A 301 8.32 1.22 -9.31
CA HIS A 301 8.01 0.18 -10.29
C HIS A 301 6.51 0.01 -10.50
N GLU A 302 5.73 -0.11 -9.41
CA GLU A 302 4.28 -0.23 -9.52
C GLU A 302 3.62 1.05 -10.06
N ALA A 303 4.12 2.24 -9.73
CA ALA A 303 3.61 3.50 -10.26
C ALA A 303 3.75 3.59 -11.78
N PHE A 304 4.88 3.18 -12.36
CA PHE A 304 5.03 3.08 -13.82
C PHE A 304 4.08 2.03 -14.44
N ARG A 305 3.87 0.91 -13.77
CA ARG A 305 2.98 -0.18 -14.25
C ARG A 305 1.51 0.22 -14.25
N GLU A 306 1.03 0.85 -13.19
CA GLU A 306 -0.35 1.33 -13.10
C GLU A 306 -0.56 2.51 -14.07
N ALA A 307 0.40 3.44 -14.20
CA ALA A 307 0.35 4.49 -15.21
C ALA A 307 0.22 3.94 -16.64
N LEU A 308 0.94 2.85 -16.96
CA LEU A 308 0.84 2.18 -18.26
C LEU A 308 -0.51 1.48 -18.46
N ARG A 309 -1.07 0.84 -17.41
CA ARG A 309 -2.41 0.20 -17.44
C ARG A 309 -3.53 1.20 -17.67
N HIS A 310 -3.44 2.38 -17.07
CA HIS A 310 -4.49 3.41 -17.13
C HIS A 310 -4.30 4.43 -18.27
N LEU A 311 -3.27 4.26 -19.09
CA LEU A 311 -2.98 5.16 -20.20
C LEU A 311 -4.06 5.09 -21.29
N GLU A 312 -4.67 6.23 -21.60
CA GLU A 312 -5.75 6.35 -22.58
C GLU A 312 -5.36 5.87 -23.99
N PRO A 313 -6.31 5.36 -24.81
CA PRO A 313 -6.02 4.86 -26.15
C PRO A 313 -5.37 5.86 -27.13
N GLY A 314 -5.43 7.18 -26.84
CA GLY A 314 -4.86 8.22 -27.68
C GLY A 314 -3.34 8.40 -27.60
N PHE A 315 -2.66 7.79 -26.63
CA PHE A 315 -1.20 7.91 -26.49
C PHE A 315 -0.45 7.04 -27.52
N PRO A 316 0.64 7.56 -28.13
CA PRO A 316 1.37 6.85 -29.19
C PRO A 316 2.09 5.61 -28.66
N PRO A 317 2.37 4.60 -29.52
CA PRO A 317 3.05 3.36 -29.14
C PRO A 317 4.38 3.60 -28.41
N ASP A 318 5.21 4.49 -28.92
CA ASP A 318 6.53 4.85 -28.37
C ASP A 318 6.44 5.36 -26.91
N PHE A 319 5.35 6.04 -26.53
CA PHE A 319 5.12 6.48 -25.14
C PHE A 319 4.85 5.28 -24.22
N ARG A 320 4.07 4.30 -24.69
CA ARG A 320 3.79 3.06 -23.97
C ARG A 320 5.06 2.22 -23.81
N GLU A 321 5.90 2.17 -24.85
CA GLU A 321 7.20 1.50 -24.81
C GLU A 321 8.14 2.19 -23.80
N GLN A 322 8.24 3.52 -23.82
CA GLN A 322 9.06 4.27 -22.85
C GLN A 322 8.61 4.07 -21.40
N LEU A 323 7.29 4.10 -21.10
CA LEU A 323 6.78 3.77 -19.77
C LEU A 323 7.06 2.30 -19.37
N GLY A 324 6.92 1.36 -20.31
CA GLY A 324 7.24 -0.05 -20.07
C GLY A 324 8.72 -0.28 -19.77
N ALA A 325 9.62 0.36 -20.53
CA ALA A 325 11.06 0.32 -20.29
C ALA A 325 11.45 0.98 -18.96
N ALA A 326 10.79 2.08 -18.57
CA ALA A 326 10.96 2.69 -17.25
C ALA A 326 10.52 1.74 -16.12
N ALA A 327 9.37 1.07 -16.26
CA ALA A 327 8.92 0.05 -15.29
C ALA A 327 9.94 -1.09 -15.13
N MET A 328 10.47 -1.62 -16.24
CA MET A 328 11.51 -2.66 -16.21
C MET A 328 12.82 -2.17 -15.57
N THR A 329 13.21 -0.92 -15.81
CA THR A 329 14.42 -0.35 -15.21
C THR A 329 14.25 -0.10 -13.70
N ALA A 330 13.04 0.29 -13.26
CA ALA A 330 12.69 0.37 -11.84
C ALA A 330 12.66 -1.02 -11.16
N GLU A 331 12.26 -2.07 -11.88
CA GLU A 331 12.35 -3.46 -11.39
C GLU A 331 13.80 -3.88 -11.15
N ALA A 332 14.70 -3.55 -12.09
CA ALA A 332 16.13 -3.83 -11.99
C ALA A 332 16.80 -3.01 -10.87
N LEU A 333 16.41 -1.74 -10.70
CA LEU A 333 16.81 -0.91 -9.54
C LEU A 333 16.40 -1.56 -8.22
N MET A 334 15.14 -1.96 -8.09
CA MET A 334 14.61 -2.65 -6.92
C MET A 334 15.39 -3.94 -6.63
N ALA A 335 15.67 -4.76 -7.64
CA ALA A 335 16.45 -6.00 -7.50
C ALA A 335 17.89 -5.72 -7.04
N ALA A 336 18.57 -4.74 -7.62
CA ALA A 336 19.91 -4.33 -7.21
C ALA A 336 19.95 -3.85 -5.74
N LEU A 337 18.96 -3.07 -5.30
CA LEU A 337 18.86 -2.62 -3.91
C LEU A 337 18.61 -3.77 -2.94
N ARG A 338 17.75 -4.74 -3.29
CA ARG A 338 17.53 -5.98 -2.50
C ARG A 338 18.79 -6.82 -2.35
N ASN A 339 19.63 -6.87 -3.39
CA ASN A 339 20.90 -7.58 -3.38
C ASN A 339 22.06 -6.76 -2.77
N HIS A 340 21.80 -5.53 -2.31
CA HIS A 340 22.79 -4.57 -1.82
C HIS A 340 23.86 -4.15 -2.86
N GLU A 341 23.55 -4.28 -4.16
CA GLU A 341 24.43 -3.93 -5.28
C GLU A 341 24.40 -2.42 -5.58
N ARG A 342 24.96 -1.60 -4.69
CA ARG A 342 24.89 -0.11 -4.76
C ARG A 342 25.29 0.46 -6.12
N GLU A 343 26.36 -0.04 -6.74
CA GLU A 343 26.81 0.40 -8.06
C GLU A 343 25.86 -0.02 -9.19
N THR A 344 25.21 -1.19 -9.08
CA THR A 344 24.16 -1.58 -10.03
C THR A 344 22.94 -0.69 -9.89
N ALA A 345 22.52 -0.38 -8.65
CA ALA A 345 21.43 0.54 -8.37
C ALA A 345 21.72 1.95 -8.90
N ASN A 346 22.93 2.48 -8.69
CA ASN A 346 23.37 3.77 -9.24
C ASN A 346 23.24 3.83 -10.77
N ARG A 347 23.65 2.77 -11.50
CA ARG A 347 23.50 2.70 -12.96
C ARG A 347 22.02 2.70 -13.40
N HIS A 348 21.14 2.01 -12.67
CA HIS A 348 19.71 2.01 -12.99
C HIS A 348 19.04 3.37 -12.68
N MET A 349 19.52 4.09 -11.67
CA MET A 349 19.13 5.50 -11.47
C MET A 349 19.55 6.36 -12.67
N ASP A 350 20.79 6.27 -13.14
CA ASP A 350 21.25 7.07 -14.29
C ASP A 350 20.45 6.75 -15.58
N GLN A 351 20.10 5.47 -15.78
CA GLN A 351 19.23 5.02 -16.88
C GLN A 351 17.81 5.61 -16.78
N LEU A 352 17.19 5.55 -15.60
CA LEU A 352 15.87 6.13 -15.36
C LEU A 352 15.87 7.65 -15.53
N GLU A 353 16.91 8.35 -15.06
CA GLU A 353 17.02 9.80 -15.21
C GLU A 353 17.10 10.21 -16.69
N GLY A 354 17.87 9.46 -17.49
CA GLY A 354 17.93 9.62 -18.94
C GLY A 354 16.58 9.38 -19.63
N ALA A 355 15.90 8.29 -19.27
CA ALA A 355 14.57 7.95 -19.81
C ALA A 355 13.51 9.00 -19.48
N CYS A 356 13.47 9.48 -18.23
CA CYS A 356 12.54 10.53 -17.80
C CYS A 356 12.79 11.84 -18.54
N LYS A 357 14.05 12.25 -18.74
CA LYS A 357 14.39 13.44 -19.52
C LYS A 357 13.96 13.32 -20.99
N ALA A 358 14.22 12.19 -21.63
CA ALA A 358 13.83 11.94 -23.02
C ALA A 358 12.31 11.97 -23.21
N CYS A 359 11.56 11.25 -22.36
CA CYS A 359 10.10 11.24 -22.38
C CYS A 359 9.51 12.64 -22.15
N HIS A 360 9.99 13.37 -21.13
CA HIS A 360 9.53 14.73 -20.90
C HIS A 360 9.84 15.68 -22.06
N GLN A 361 11.03 15.61 -22.67
CA GLN A 361 11.37 16.43 -23.84
C GLN A 361 10.44 16.17 -25.04
N GLN A 362 10.03 14.91 -25.23
CA GLN A 362 9.17 14.51 -26.34
C GLN A 362 7.69 14.84 -26.11
N TYR A 363 7.19 14.74 -24.87
CA TYR A 363 5.75 14.72 -24.58
C TYR A 363 5.22 15.76 -23.58
N ARG A 364 6.09 16.54 -22.91
CA ARG A 364 5.72 17.52 -21.86
C ARG A 364 6.03 18.96 -22.31
N GLN A 365 5.51 19.36 -23.47
CA GLN A 365 5.64 20.72 -24.04
C GLN A 365 4.56 21.67 -23.52
#